data_AF-T0XWF8-F1
#
_entry.id   AF-T0XWF8-F1
#
_cell.length_a   1.000
_cell.length_b   1.000
_cell.length_c   1.000
_cell.angle_alpha   90.00
_cell.angle_beta   90.00
_cell.angle_gamma   90.00
#
_symmetry.space_group_name_H-M   'P 1'
#
loop_
_entity.id
_entity.type
_entity.pdbx_description
1 polymer ?
#
loop_
_entity_poly.entity_id
_entity_poly.type
_entity_poly.pdbx_seq_one_letter_code
_entity_poly.pdbx_strand_id
1 'polypeptide(L)'
;MHRMVFHGIEPFQRMHGEHHRRPRALIATPTALSAAFIMLLVWLPATLLGGVWLGLGATLGMTAGYFAYGLIHHAMHHWRPRGAWMRQRKRLHALHHHAPQQNYGVTTSLWDHVFRSIGQS
;
A
#
# COMPACT_ATOMS: atom_id res chain seq x y z
N MET A 1 -5.30 -4.89 0.26
CA MET A 1 -5.43 -3.92 -0.84
C MET A 1 -4.55 -4.26 -2.04
N HIS A 2 -3.20 -4.23 -1.96
CA HIS A 2 -2.33 -4.34 -3.15
C HIS A 2 -2.62 -5.56 -4.05
N ARG A 3 -2.60 -6.79 -3.52
CA ARG A 3 -2.88 -8.01 -4.30
C ARG A 3 -4.30 -8.12 -4.85
N MET A 4 -5.31 -7.76 -4.07
CA MET A 4 -6.72 -8.04 -4.42
C MET A 4 -7.38 -6.86 -5.12
N VAL A 5 -7.15 -5.63 -4.65
CA VAL A 5 -7.80 -4.42 -5.15
C VAL A 5 -6.99 -3.82 -6.29
N PHE A 6 -5.70 -3.54 -6.06
CA PHE A 6 -4.87 -2.87 -7.07
C PHE A 6 -4.48 -3.79 -8.22
N HIS A 7 -4.60 -5.11 -8.09
CA HIS A 7 -4.35 -6.07 -9.18
C HIS A 7 -5.62 -6.79 -9.67
N GLY A 8 -6.79 -6.51 -9.11
CA GLY A 8 -7.99 -7.31 -9.40
C GLY A 8 -9.33 -6.57 -9.47
N ILE A 9 -9.40 -5.28 -9.15
CA ILE A 9 -10.67 -4.53 -9.12
C ILE A 9 -10.53 -3.20 -9.86
N GLU A 10 -11.39 -2.94 -10.84
CA GLU A 10 -11.52 -1.62 -11.49
C GLU A 10 -12.14 -0.57 -10.55
N PRO A 11 -11.76 0.72 -10.63
CA PRO A 11 -10.76 1.33 -11.53
C PRO A 11 -9.31 1.19 -11.04
N PHE A 12 -9.09 0.61 -9.86
CA PHE A 12 -7.79 0.58 -9.20
C PHE A 12 -6.77 -0.28 -9.96
N GLN A 13 -7.23 -1.38 -10.56
CA GLN A 13 -6.42 -2.25 -11.41
C GLN A 13 -5.81 -1.47 -12.57
N ARG A 14 -6.63 -0.70 -13.30
CA ARG A 14 -6.14 0.14 -14.39
C ARG A 14 -5.15 1.20 -13.92
N MET A 15 -5.45 1.89 -12.82
CA MET A 15 -4.54 2.89 -12.26
C MET A 15 -3.20 2.28 -11.86
N HIS A 16 -3.23 1.10 -11.23
CA HIS A 16 -2.02 0.42 -10.82
C HIS A 16 -1.24 -0.15 -12.01
N GLY A 17 -1.92 -0.68 -13.04
CA GLY A 17 -1.29 -1.07 -14.30
C GLY A 17 -0.57 0.09 -14.98
N GLU A 18 -1.14 1.30 -14.90
CA GLU A 18 -0.48 2.50 -15.41
C GLU A 18 0.74 2.89 -14.57
N HIS A 19 0.68 2.68 -13.25
CA HIS A 19 1.85 2.80 -12.38
C HIS A 19 2.96 1.79 -12.73
N HIS A 20 2.63 0.53 -13.01
CA HIS A 20 3.60 -0.48 -13.47
C HIS A 20 4.27 -0.05 -14.79
N ARG A 21 3.52 0.57 -15.71
CA ARG A 21 4.06 1.11 -16.96
C ARG A 21 4.95 2.33 -16.76
N ARG A 22 4.57 3.24 -15.85
CA ARG A 22 5.26 4.50 -15.58
C ARG A 22 5.56 4.63 -14.08
N PRO A 23 6.55 3.89 -13.54
CA PRO A 23 6.78 3.79 -12.10
C PRO A 23 7.16 5.12 -11.43
N ARG A 24 7.70 6.08 -12.19
CA ARG A 24 8.04 7.43 -11.71
C ARG A 24 6.94 8.46 -11.92
N ALA A 25 5.82 8.10 -12.56
CA ALA A 25 4.66 9.00 -12.62
C ALA A 25 3.96 9.00 -11.26
N LEU A 26 3.40 10.15 -10.86
CA LEU A 26 2.71 10.33 -9.59
C LEU A 26 1.27 9.77 -9.65
N ILE A 27 1.18 8.46 -9.89
CA ILE A 27 -0.09 7.73 -9.98
C ILE A 27 -0.38 7.12 -8.61
N ALA A 28 -1.42 7.62 -7.97
CA ALA A 28 -1.90 7.18 -6.68
C ALA A 28 -3.43 7.25 -6.62
N THR A 29 -4.03 6.54 -5.67
CA THR A 29 -5.46 6.66 -5.40
C THR A 29 -5.79 8.10 -5.00
N PRO A 30 -6.89 8.71 -5.50
CA PRO A 30 -7.27 10.07 -5.13
C PRO A 30 -7.45 10.20 -3.61
N THR A 31 -6.87 11.24 -3.00
CA THR A 31 -6.88 11.44 -1.54
C THR A 31 -8.30 11.48 -0.97
N ALA A 32 -9.23 12.15 -1.65
CA ALA A 32 -10.63 12.21 -1.22
C ALA A 32 -11.29 10.81 -1.19
N LEU A 33 -10.97 9.95 -2.15
CA LEU A 33 -11.48 8.59 -2.20
C LEU A 33 -10.90 7.73 -1.07
N SER A 34 -9.59 7.83 -0.82
CA SER A 34 -8.94 7.14 0.31
C SER A 34 -9.51 7.61 1.65
N ALA A 35 -9.72 8.92 1.82
CA ALA A 35 -10.33 9.47 3.03
C ALA A 35 -11.77 8.95 3.22
N ALA A 36 -12.59 8.94 2.16
CA ALA A 36 -13.94 8.39 2.22
C ALA A 36 -13.95 6.91 2.66
N PHE A 37 -13.04 6.08 2.12
CA PHE A 37 -12.93 4.68 2.55
C PHE A 37 -12.47 4.53 3.99
N ILE A 38 -11.50 5.33 4.46
CA ILE A 38 -11.07 5.29 5.86
C ILE A 38 -12.22 5.69 6.79
N MET A 39 -12.98 6.73 6.44
CA MET A 39 -14.13 7.14 7.24
C MET A 39 -15.23 6.07 7.27
N LEU A 40 -15.55 5.48 6.12
CA LEU A 40 -16.63 4.49 6.00
C LEU A 40 -16.25 3.13 6.62
N LEU A 41 -15.02 2.66 6.40
CA LEU A 41 -14.60 1.29 6.75
C LEU A 41 -13.84 1.21 8.07
N VAL A 42 -13.38 2.33 8.63
CA VAL A 42 -12.64 2.37 9.89
C VAL A 42 -13.32 3.26 10.91
N TRP A 43 -13.49 4.56 10.62
CA TRP A 43 -14.04 5.49 11.62
C TRP A 43 -15.46 5.10 12.04
N LEU A 44 -16.37 4.90 11.08
CA LEU A 44 -17.78 4.59 11.36
C LEU A 44 -17.94 3.30 12.18
N PRO A 45 -17.44 2.12 11.75
CA PRO A 45 -17.61 0.91 12.54
C PRO A 45 -16.89 0.96 13.89
N ALA A 46 -15.68 1.53 13.96
CA ALA A 46 -14.97 1.65 15.24
C ALA A 46 -15.70 2.57 16.23
N THR A 47 -16.30 3.65 15.74
CA THR A 47 -17.13 4.55 16.55
C THR A 47 -18.41 3.87 17.01
N LEU A 48 -19.09 3.13 16.13
CA LEU A 48 -20.33 2.43 16.47
C LEU A 48 -20.11 1.29 17.48
N LEU A 49 -18.98 0.61 17.42
CA LEU A 49 -18.69 -0.56 18.26
C LEU A 49 -17.97 -0.23 19.57
N GLY A 50 -17.16 0.84 19.61
CA GLY A 50 -16.32 1.16 20.76
C GLY A 50 -16.25 2.64 21.11
N GLY A 51 -17.15 3.45 20.56
CA GLY A 51 -17.28 4.88 20.86
C GLY A 51 -16.26 5.76 20.15
N VAL A 52 -16.45 7.07 20.29
CA VAL A 52 -15.72 8.09 19.52
C VAL A 52 -14.21 8.05 19.72
N TRP A 53 -13.72 7.72 20.92
CA TRP A 53 -12.28 7.66 21.21
C TRP A 53 -11.60 6.52 20.46
N LEU A 54 -12.22 5.34 20.41
CA LEU A 54 -11.73 4.23 19.60
C LEU A 54 -11.79 4.59 18.10
N GLY A 55 -12.89 5.21 17.68
CA GLY A 55 -13.06 5.71 16.31
C GLY A 55 -11.91 6.63 15.88
N LEU A 56 -11.61 7.65 16.69
CA LEU A 56 -10.51 8.59 16.43
C LEU A 56 -9.15 7.89 16.43
N GLY A 57 -8.86 7.05 17.42
CA GLY A 57 -7.60 6.31 17.52
C GLY A 57 -7.34 5.39 16.32
N ALA A 58 -8.35 4.60 15.94
CA ALA A 58 -8.26 3.69 14.80
C ALA A 58 -8.10 4.45 13.47
N THR A 59 -8.81 5.57 13.32
CA THR A 59 -8.73 6.42 12.12
C THR A 59 -7.36 7.08 12.00
N LEU A 60 -6.81 7.60 13.10
CA LEU A 60 -5.46 8.15 13.14
C LEU A 60 -4.42 7.10 12.77
N GLY A 61 -4.48 5.92 13.38
CA GLY A 61 -3.57 4.81 13.10
C GLY A 61 -3.63 4.37 11.63
N MET A 62 -4.84 4.21 11.08
CA MET A 62 -5.03 3.84 9.67
C MET A 62 -4.48 4.91 8.73
N THR A 63 -4.78 6.18 9.00
CA THR A 63 -4.33 7.30 8.16
C THR A 63 -2.82 7.43 8.18
N ALA A 64 -2.20 7.36 9.36
CA ALA A 64 -0.74 7.39 9.50
C ALA A 64 -0.08 6.20 8.80
N GLY A 65 -0.62 4.99 8.93
CA GLY A 65 -0.14 3.80 8.24
C GLY A 65 -0.25 3.90 6.72
N TYR A 66 -1.38 4.41 6.22
CA TYR A 66 -1.59 4.65 4.78
C TYR A 66 -0.62 5.70 4.23
N PHE A 67 -0.41 6.79 4.96
CA PHE A 67 0.55 7.82 4.58
C PHE A 67 1.99 7.25 4.55
N ALA A 68 2.39 6.51 5.57
CA ALA A 68 3.69 5.85 5.61
C ALA A 68 3.87 4.87 4.45
N TYR A 69 2.85 4.07 4.13
CA TYR A 69 2.84 3.19 2.96
C TYR A 69 3.09 3.97 1.66
N GLY A 70 2.37 5.07 1.45
CA GLY A 70 2.54 5.92 0.26
C GLY A 70 3.92 6.55 0.18
N LEU A 71 4.44 7.06 1.31
CA LEU A 71 5.77 7.66 1.39
C LEU A 71 6.88 6.64 1.07
N ILE A 72 6.80 5.44 1.65
CA ILE A 72 7.76 4.36 1.41
C ILE A 72 7.70 3.91 -0.05
N HIS A 73 6.49 3.75 -0.60
CA HIS A 73 6.30 3.41 -2.02
C HIS A 73 6.93 4.46 -2.94
N HIS A 74 6.70 5.74 -2.66
CA HIS A 74 7.32 6.84 -3.39
C HIS A 74 8.85 6.82 -3.26
N ALA A 75 9.38 6.65 -2.04
CA ALA A 75 10.82 6.58 -1.80
C ALA A 75 11.49 5.44 -2.60
N MET A 76 10.83 4.28 -2.74
CA MET A 76 11.37 3.17 -3.52
C MET A 76 11.56 3.52 -5.00
N HIS A 77 10.69 4.36 -5.57
CA HIS A 77 10.79 4.78 -6.97
C HIS A 77 11.70 5.99 -7.19
N HIS A 78 11.68 6.94 -6.26
CA HIS A 78 12.27 8.27 -6.48
C HIS A 78 13.58 8.52 -5.74
N TRP A 79 13.88 7.77 -4.66
CA TRP A 79 15.03 8.06 -3.81
C TRP A 79 16.14 7.01 -3.92
N ARG A 80 17.36 7.43 -3.56
CA ARG A 80 18.48 6.50 -3.33
C ARG A 80 18.26 5.82 -1.97
N PRO A 81 18.17 4.47 -1.91
CA PRO A 81 17.85 3.77 -0.67
C PRO A 81 18.98 3.94 0.35
N ARG A 82 18.63 4.36 1.57
CA ARG A 82 19.55 4.43 2.73
C ARG A 82 19.18 3.35 3.74
N GLY A 83 20.18 2.65 4.25
CA GLY A 83 19.99 1.53 5.18
C GLY A 83 19.60 0.21 4.52
N ALA A 84 19.86 -0.91 5.22
CA ALA A 84 19.62 -2.25 4.71
C ALA A 84 18.15 -2.53 4.41
N TRP A 85 17.26 -2.08 5.29
CA TRP A 85 15.82 -2.27 5.15
C TRP A 85 15.27 -1.63 3.86
N MET A 86 15.55 -0.34 3.61
CA MET A 86 15.04 0.34 2.41
C MET A 86 15.63 -0.25 1.12
N ARG A 87 16.90 -0.68 1.14
CA ARG A 87 17.51 -1.40 0.01
C ARG A 87 16.75 -2.68 -0.30
N GLN A 88 16.41 -3.46 0.73
CA GLN A 88 15.64 -4.69 0.56
C GLN A 88 14.22 -4.41 0.08
N ARG A 89 13.51 -3.43 0.65
CA ARG A 89 12.16 -3.04 0.19
C ARG A 89 12.18 -2.64 -1.27
N LYS A 90 13.11 -1.77 -1.66
CA LYS A 90 13.27 -1.31 -3.04
C LYS A 90 13.57 -2.46 -4.01
N ARG A 91 14.43 -3.42 -3.63
CA ARG A 91 14.70 -4.63 -4.44
C ARG A 91 13.44 -5.47 -4.63
N LEU A 92 12.73 -5.80 -3.55
CA LEU A 92 11.51 -6.62 -3.63
C LEU A 92 10.42 -5.95 -4.45
N HIS A 93 10.27 -4.63 -4.28
CA HIS A 93 9.32 -3.85 -5.08
C HIS A 93 9.71 -3.79 -6.55
N ALA A 94 11.00 -3.68 -6.88
CA ALA A 94 11.47 -3.78 -8.25
C ALA A 94 11.19 -5.17 -8.87
N LEU A 95 11.37 -6.24 -8.09
CA LEU A 95 11.00 -7.60 -8.52
C LEU A 95 9.50 -7.76 -8.73
N HIS A 96 8.67 -7.08 -7.92
CA HIS A 96 7.22 -7.01 -8.15
C HIS A 96 6.88 -6.32 -9.47
N HIS A 97 7.53 -5.20 -9.80
CA HIS A 97 7.35 -4.54 -11.10
C HIS A 97 7.75 -5.44 -12.28
N HIS A 98 8.73 -6.32 -12.09
CA HIS A 98 9.15 -7.29 -13.11
C HIS A 98 8.20 -8.50 -13.21
N ALA A 99 7.74 -9.02 -12.07
CA ALA A 99 6.82 -10.14 -11.96
C ALA A 99 5.63 -9.73 -11.06
N PRO A 100 4.55 -9.16 -11.64
CA PRO A 100 3.46 -8.52 -10.88
C PRO A 100 2.67 -9.45 -9.97
N GLN A 101 2.88 -10.77 -10.07
CA GLN A 101 2.14 -11.78 -9.30
C GLN A 101 2.80 -12.15 -7.96
N GLN A 102 3.90 -11.48 -7.58
CA GLN A 102 4.68 -11.78 -6.36
C GLN A 102 5.17 -10.50 -5.67
N ASN A 103 5.60 -10.62 -4.41
CA ASN A 103 6.18 -9.52 -3.60
C ASN A 103 5.27 -8.29 -3.45
N TYR A 104 4.00 -8.51 -3.07
CA TYR A 104 3.00 -7.43 -2.94
C TYR A 104 3.25 -6.53 -1.73
N GLY A 105 4.01 -6.97 -0.74
CA GLY A 105 4.39 -6.14 0.39
C GLY A 105 5.18 -4.92 -0.07
N VAL A 106 4.79 -3.73 0.38
CA VAL A 106 5.55 -2.47 0.14
C VAL A 106 6.36 -2.09 1.37
N THR A 107 5.74 -2.08 2.55
CA THR A 107 6.37 -1.71 3.83
C THR A 107 6.99 -2.91 4.55
N THR A 108 6.39 -4.08 4.44
CA THR A 108 6.86 -5.34 5.03
C THR A 108 6.52 -6.53 4.13
N SER A 109 7.29 -7.61 4.23
CA SER A 109 7.03 -8.88 3.53
C SER A 109 6.28 -9.87 4.39
N LEU A 110 5.87 -9.51 5.62
CA LEU A 110 5.15 -10.41 6.53
C LEU A 110 3.99 -11.10 5.82
N TRP A 111 3.13 -10.33 5.16
CA TRP A 111 1.97 -10.86 4.45
C TRP A 111 2.34 -11.67 3.21
N ASP A 112 3.46 -11.38 2.55
CA ASP A 112 3.93 -12.23 1.45
C ASP A 112 4.36 -13.61 1.93
N HIS A 113 4.92 -13.73 3.14
CA HIS A 113 5.23 -15.04 3.73
C HIS A 113 3.95 -15.76 4.14
N VAL A 114 3.02 -15.07 4.83
CA VAL A 114 1.74 -15.63 5.27
C VAL A 114 0.93 -16.17 4.08
N PHE A 115 0.86 -15.42 2.98
CA PHE A 115 0.08 -15.79 1.79
C PHE A 115 0.90 -16.46 0.69
N ARG A 116 2.14 -16.87 0.99
CA ARG A 116 3.08 -17.53 0.06
C ARG A 116 3.19 -16.82 -1.30
N SER A 117 3.29 -15.51 -1.28
CA SER A 117 3.52 -14.66 -2.45
C SER A 117 4.92 -14.06 -2.50
N ILE A 118 5.87 -14.60 -1.74
CA ILE A 118 7.28 -14.22 -1.86
C ILE A 118 7.84 -14.76 -3.18
N GLY A 119 8.34 -13.85 -4.01
CA GLY A 119 9.04 -14.19 -5.25
C GLY A 119 10.53 -14.32 -4.99
N GLN A 120 11.11 -15.47 -5.31
CA GLN A 120 12.56 -15.63 -5.31
C GLN A 120 13.13 -15.10 -6.63
N SER A 121 14.24 -14.38 -6.55
CA SER A 121 15.06 -14.03 -7.72
C SER A 121 16.10 -15.10 -7.96
#